data_AF-A0A847W0S1-F1
#
_entry.id   AF-A0A847W0S1-F1
#
_cell.length_a   1.000
_cell.length_b   1.000
_cell.length_c   1.000
_cell.angle_alpha   90.00
_cell.angle_beta   90.00
_cell.angle_gamma   90.00
#
_symmetry.space_group_name_H-M   'P 1'
#
loop_
_entity.id
_entity.type
_entity.pdbx_description
1 polymer ?
#
loop_
_entity_poly.entity_id
_entity_poly.type
_entity_poly.pdbx_seq_one_letter_code
_entity_poly.pdbx_strand_id
1 'polypeptide(L)'
;MRDKKGKIIYIGKAKRLKDRVSSYFRNQVSLEGKVEKMVSLVEDFDFIVTDGEYEALVLECSLIKQNYPKYNILMKDDKGFSYIRISNDEFPEISAVYRKEEDGAEYFGPYLGGYGAKKLVESVSTVFGIPTCKKKFTSDKKHIGRPCLNYHLGLCMGFCSGKVDDS
;
A
#
# COMPACT_ATOMS: atom_id res chain seq x y z
N MET A 1 8.89 11.50 -18.00
CA MET A 1 9.45 12.50 -18.95
C MET A 1 10.92 12.72 -18.61
N ARG A 2 11.77 12.80 -19.64
CA ARG A 2 13.22 12.89 -19.53
C ARG A 2 13.77 14.12 -20.26
N ASP A 3 14.89 14.63 -19.76
CA ASP A 3 15.67 15.67 -20.45
C ASP A 3 16.61 15.09 -21.51
N LYS A 4 17.32 15.97 -22.23
CA LYS A 4 18.33 15.61 -23.25
C LYS A 4 19.44 14.69 -22.75
N LYS A 5 19.70 14.63 -21.44
CA LYS A 5 20.69 13.75 -20.82
C LYS A 5 20.08 12.43 -20.36
N GLY A 6 18.79 12.17 -20.66
CA GLY A 6 18.05 10.99 -20.24
C GLY A 6 17.61 11.02 -18.77
N LYS A 7 17.79 12.13 -18.05
CA LYS A 7 17.44 12.26 -16.63
C LYS A 7 15.93 12.43 -16.49
N ILE A 8 15.32 11.69 -15.57
CA ILE A 8 13.90 11.84 -15.24
C ILE A 8 13.67 13.18 -14.55
N ILE A 9 12.88 14.05 -15.19
CA ILE A 9 12.59 15.40 -14.69
C ILE A 9 11.16 15.54 -14.15
N TYR A 10 10.24 14.67 -14.61
CA TYR A 10 8.85 14.62 -14.17
C TYR A 10 8.24 13.23 -14.32
N ILE A 11 7.42 12.86 -13.34
CA ILE A 11 6.64 11.62 -13.26
C ILE A 11 5.19 11.98 -12.93
N GLY A 12 4.23 11.37 -13.61
CA GLY A 12 2.81 11.64 -13.40
C GLY A 12 1.93 10.45 -13.76
N LYS A 13 0.83 10.23 -13.03
CA LYS A 13 -0.19 9.21 -13.34
C LYS A 13 -1.23 9.71 -14.35
N ALA A 14 -1.84 8.85 -15.16
CA ALA A 14 -2.91 9.28 -16.07
C ALA A 14 -4.03 8.25 -16.13
N LYS A 15 -5.29 8.68 -16.09
CA LYS A 15 -6.42 7.81 -16.45
C LYS A 15 -6.41 7.46 -17.93
N ARG A 16 -6.07 8.45 -18.77
CA ARG A 16 -5.89 8.31 -20.21
C ARG A 16 -4.56 8.97 -20.60
N LEU A 17 -3.56 8.15 -20.93
CA LEU A 17 -2.21 8.62 -21.28
C LEU A 17 -2.25 9.62 -22.45
N LYS A 18 -3.03 9.31 -23.50
CA LYS A 18 -3.16 10.16 -24.69
C LYS A 18 -3.58 11.58 -24.35
N ASP A 19 -4.60 11.74 -23.51
CA ASP A 19 -5.14 13.05 -23.16
C ASP A 19 -4.14 13.86 -22.33
N ARG A 20 -3.50 13.20 -21.35
CA ARG A 20 -2.53 13.85 -20.45
C ARG A 20 -1.24 14.24 -21.17
N VAL A 21 -0.72 13.41 -22.06
CA VAL A 21 0.47 13.77 -22.86
C VAL A 21 0.12 14.93 -23.78
N SER A 22 -1.03 14.83 -24.45
CA SER A 22 -1.45 15.86 -25.40
C SER A 22 -1.69 17.24 -24.78
N SER A 23 -2.14 17.32 -23.52
CA SER A 23 -2.40 18.60 -22.86
C SER A 23 -1.13 19.44 -22.67
N TYR A 24 0.04 18.81 -22.57
CA TYR A 24 1.32 19.54 -22.47
C TYR A 24 1.73 20.20 -23.79
N PHE A 25 1.30 19.64 -24.94
CA PHE A 25 1.77 20.09 -26.26
C PHE A 25 0.74 20.93 -27.03
N ARG A 26 -0.56 20.87 -26.67
CA ARG A 26 -1.61 21.62 -27.40
C ARG A 26 -1.77 23.09 -26.98
N ASN A 27 -1.53 23.44 -25.71
CA ASN A 27 -1.89 24.75 -25.16
C ASN A 27 -0.72 25.41 -24.41
N GLN A 28 0.35 25.79 -25.11
CA GLN A 28 1.47 26.53 -24.49
C GLN A 28 1.04 27.85 -23.82
N VAL A 29 -0.05 28.47 -24.27
CA VAL A 29 -0.52 29.79 -23.83
C VAL A 29 -1.15 29.80 -22.43
N SER A 30 -1.49 28.63 -21.85
CA SER A 30 -2.18 28.55 -20.54
C SER A 30 -1.44 27.72 -19.49
N LEU A 31 -0.17 27.37 -19.72
CA LEU A 31 0.62 26.61 -18.76
C LEU A 31 1.25 27.57 -17.73
N GLU A 32 1.13 27.24 -16.44
CA GLU A 32 1.90 27.94 -15.41
C GLU A 32 3.40 27.89 -15.76
N GLY A 33 4.14 28.98 -15.56
CA GLY A 33 5.53 29.11 -16.06
C GLY A 33 6.50 28.01 -15.62
N LYS A 34 6.22 27.31 -14.52
CA LYS A 34 6.98 26.11 -14.11
C LYS A 34 6.75 24.92 -15.05
N VAL A 35 5.52 24.71 -15.49
CA VAL A 35 5.14 23.62 -16.40
C VAL A 35 5.65 23.90 -17.81
N GLU A 36 5.53 25.14 -18.29
CA GLU A 36 6.10 25.54 -19.58
C GLU A 36 7.61 25.28 -19.63
N LYS A 37 8.34 25.72 -18.60
CA LYS A 37 9.79 25.46 -18.47
C LYS A 37 10.15 23.99 -18.29
N MET A 38 9.25 23.17 -17.77
CA MET A 38 9.44 21.73 -17.72
C MET A 38 9.33 21.15 -19.12
N VAL A 39 8.24 21.47 -19.83
CA VAL A 39 7.94 20.96 -21.18
C VAL A 39 9.03 21.34 -22.16
N SER A 40 9.60 22.54 -22.08
CA SER A 40 10.71 22.97 -22.95
C SER A 40 12.02 22.20 -22.75
N LEU A 41 12.15 21.45 -21.65
CA LEU A 41 13.31 20.58 -21.38
C LEU A 41 13.03 19.11 -21.69
N VAL A 42 11.79 18.74 -22.02
CA VAL A 42 11.43 17.36 -22.33
C VAL A 42 11.89 17.01 -23.74
N GLU A 43 12.75 16.01 -23.86
CA GLU A 43 13.15 15.45 -25.15
C GLU A 43 12.50 14.08 -25.39
N ASP A 44 12.12 13.38 -24.31
CA ASP A 44 11.57 12.02 -24.39
C ASP A 44 10.63 11.68 -23.22
N PHE A 45 9.79 10.66 -23.40
CA PHE A 45 8.93 10.14 -22.35
C PHE A 45 8.72 8.63 -22.45
N ASP A 46 8.75 7.97 -21.29
CA ASP A 46 8.30 6.59 -21.13
C ASP A 46 6.92 6.53 -20.46
N PHE A 47 6.24 5.39 -20.61
CA PHE A 47 5.03 5.07 -19.89
C PHE A 47 5.04 3.63 -19.41
N ILE A 48 4.32 3.38 -18.31
CA ILE A 48 4.05 2.05 -17.77
C ILE A 48 2.53 1.94 -17.68
N VAL A 49 1.97 0.89 -18.28
CA VAL A 49 0.54 0.58 -18.18
C VAL A 49 0.31 -0.17 -16.88
N THR A 50 -0.73 0.21 -16.15
CA THR A 50 -1.15 -0.41 -14.89
C THR A 50 -2.61 -0.85 -15.00
N ASP A 51 -3.04 -1.80 -14.19
CA ASP A 51 -4.37 -2.41 -14.26
C ASP A 51 -5.46 -1.52 -13.64
N GLY A 52 -5.07 -0.50 -12.87
CA GLY A 52 -6.01 0.47 -12.32
C GLY A 52 -5.42 1.81 -11.88
N GLU A 53 -6.30 2.75 -11.51
CA GLU A 53 -5.91 4.07 -11.01
C GLU A 53 -5.12 3.98 -9.70
N TYR A 54 -5.39 2.94 -8.90
CA TYR A 54 -4.73 2.68 -7.63
C TYR A 54 -3.25 2.31 -7.83
N GLU A 55 -2.99 1.35 -8.71
CA GLU A 55 -1.62 0.92 -9.05
C GLU A 55 -0.83 2.04 -9.71
N ALA A 56 -1.44 2.81 -10.61
CA ALA A 56 -0.82 3.98 -11.22
C ALA A 56 -0.35 4.99 -10.15
N LEU A 57 -1.16 5.20 -9.11
CA LEU A 57 -0.84 6.10 -8.00
C LEU A 57 0.29 5.54 -7.12
N VAL A 58 0.26 4.24 -6.80
CA VAL A 58 1.34 3.57 -6.05
C VAL A 58 2.66 3.66 -6.82
N LEU A 59 2.65 3.33 -8.11
CA LEU A 59 3.82 3.33 -8.96
C LEU A 59 4.39 4.74 -9.13
N GLU A 60 3.53 5.74 -9.34
CA GLU A 60 3.91 7.16 -9.37
C GLU A 60 4.64 7.58 -8.08
N CYS A 61 4.03 7.31 -6.92
CA CYS A 61 4.62 7.60 -5.62
C CYS A 61 6.01 6.94 -5.45
N SER A 62 6.13 5.67 -5.82
CA SER A 62 7.37 4.90 -5.72
C SER A 62 8.47 5.48 -6.62
N LEU A 63 8.15 5.77 -7.88
CA LEU A 63 9.09 6.32 -8.85
C LEU A 63 9.53 7.75 -8.49
N ILE A 64 8.63 8.57 -7.94
CA ILE A 64 8.98 9.92 -7.45
C ILE A 64 9.96 9.80 -6.28
N LYS A 65 9.71 8.89 -5.33
CA LYS A 65 10.62 8.64 -4.20
C LYS A 65 11.96 8.07 -4.63
N GLN A 66 12.02 7.26 -5.68
CA GLN A 66 13.28 6.70 -6.18
C GLN A 66 14.13 7.72 -6.94
N ASN A 67 13.49 8.61 -7.71
CA ASN A 67 14.20 9.48 -8.67
C ASN A 67 14.29 10.95 -8.26
N TYR A 68 13.51 11.38 -7.26
CA TYR A 68 13.38 12.78 -6.82
C TYR A 68 13.36 13.80 -7.99
N PRO A 69 12.41 13.69 -8.94
CA PRO A 69 12.44 14.51 -10.14
C PRO A 69 12.24 15.98 -9.82
N LYS A 70 13.02 16.84 -10.49
CA LYS A 70 13.08 18.30 -10.23
C LYS A 70 11.72 19.00 -10.27
N TYR A 71 10.82 18.58 -11.18
CA TYR A 71 9.55 19.26 -11.40
C TYR A 71 8.36 18.67 -10.64
N ASN A 72 8.51 17.48 -10.05
CA ASN A 72 7.51 16.96 -9.12
C ASN A 72 7.49 17.82 -7.86
N ILE A 73 6.31 18.37 -7.52
CA ILE A 73 6.10 18.93 -6.19
C ILE A 73 6.15 17.72 -5.25
N LEU A 74 7.13 17.70 -4.35
CA LEU A 74 7.23 16.68 -3.32
C LEU A 74 5.85 16.53 -2.68
N MET A 75 5.26 15.35 -2.83
CA MET A 75 4.10 14.98 -2.05
C MET A 75 4.56 14.98 -0.59
N LYS A 76 4.16 16.03 0.14
CA LYS A 76 4.47 16.22 1.56
C LYS A 76 3.82 15.17 2.45
N ASP A 77 2.93 14.35 1.91
CA ASP A 77 2.29 13.29 2.68
C ASP A 77 3.24 12.10 2.76
N ASP A 78 4.04 12.10 3.81
CA ASP A 78 4.93 11.02 4.23
C ASP A 78 4.14 9.82 4.80
N LYS A 79 2.87 9.69 4.39
CA LYS A 79 2.02 8.52 4.64
C LYS A 79 2.63 7.39 3.83
N GLY A 80 3.65 6.77 4.39
CA GLY A 80 4.33 5.61 3.85
C GLY A 80 3.32 4.53 3.45
N PHE A 81 3.77 3.65 2.58
CA PHE A 81 2.98 2.49 2.23
C PHE A 81 2.80 1.60 3.45
N SER A 82 1.60 1.06 3.62
CA SER A 82 1.34 -0.02 4.55
C SER A 82 1.01 -1.30 3.79
N TYR A 83 1.13 -2.42 4.46
CA TYR A 83 0.89 -3.75 3.92
C TYR A 83 0.07 -4.54 4.93
N ILE A 84 -0.74 -5.46 4.45
CA ILE A 84 -1.35 -6.47 5.29
C ILE A 84 -0.42 -7.68 5.25
N ARG A 85 0.11 -8.08 6.40
CA ARG A 85 0.94 -9.26 6.58
C ARG A 85 0.10 -10.39 7.16
N ILE A 86 0.15 -11.56 6.54
CA ILE A 86 -0.40 -12.82 7.05
C ILE A 86 0.78 -13.73 7.36
N SER A 87 1.01 -14.06 8.64
CA SER A 87 2.14 -14.91 9.03
C SER A 87 1.98 -16.36 8.54
N ASN A 88 3.10 -17.02 8.27
CA ASN A 88 3.17 -18.44 7.92
C ASN A 88 3.26 -19.35 9.16
N ASP A 89 2.66 -18.92 10.27
CA ASP A 89 2.57 -19.74 11.48
C ASP A 89 1.44 -20.77 11.32
N GLU A 90 1.47 -21.86 12.09
CA GLU A 90 0.38 -22.86 12.14
C GLU A 90 -0.99 -22.21 12.41
N PHE A 91 -0.99 -21.12 13.20
CA PHE A 91 -2.12 -20.23 13.39
C PHE A 91 -1.78 -18.85 12.80
N PRO A 92 -2.16 -18.56 11.55
CA PRO A 92 -1.79 -17.33 10.88
C PRO A 92 -2.29 -16.08 11.61
N GLU A 93 -1.40 -15.10 11.77
CA GLU A 93 -1.71 -13.78 12.32
C GLU A 93 -1.83 -12.76 11.19
N ILE A 94 -2.94 -12.03 11.15
CA ILE A 94 -3.17 -10.91 10.23
C ILE A 94 -2.83 -9.58 10.90
N SER A 95 -1.95 -8.78 10.28
CA SER A 95 -1.47 -7.51 10.85
C SER A 95 -1.21 -6.45 9.79
N ALA A 96 -1.29 -5.16 10.16
CA ALA A 96 -0.92 -4.06 9.28
C ALA A 96 0.51 -3.59 9.62
N VAL A 97 1.39 -3.54 8.61
CA VAL A 97 2.82 -3.22 8.78
C VAL A 97 3.28 -2.18 7.75
N TYR A 98 4.32 -1.41 8.05
CA TYR A 98 4.88 -0.41 7.12
C TYR A 98 6.02 -0.95 6.25
N ARG A 99 6.52 -2.14 6.55
CA ARG A 99 7.63 -2.78 5.86
C ARG A 99 7.32 -4.25 5.61
N LYS A 100 7.77 -4.74 4.46
CA LYS A 100 7.85 -6.18 4.21
C LYS A 100 9.15 -6.67 4.83
N GLU A 101 9.09 -7.83 5.48
CA GLU A 101 10.25 -8.52 6.04
C GLU A 101 10.47 -9.81 5.25
N GLU A 102 11.68 -10.37 5.28
CA GLU A 102 12.00 -11.66 4.65
C GLU A 102 11.72 -12.83 5.62
N ASP A 103 10.48 -12.91 6.10
CA ASP A 103 10.06 -13.85 7.15
C ASP A 103 9.18 -15.00 6.62
N GLY A 104 9.01 -15.09 5.30
CA GLY A 104 8.16 -16.09 4.65
C GLY A 104 6.66 -15.84 4.81
N ALA A 105 6.24 -14.70 5.36
CA ALA A 105 4.83 -14.30 5.44
C ALA A 105 4.29 -13.82 4.09
N GLU A 106 2.97 -13.88 3.93
CA GLU A 106 2.29 -13.29 2.78
C GLU A 106 2.02 -11.81 3.02
N TYR A 107 2.29 -10.97 2.02
CA TYR A 107 2.12 -9.52 2.11
C TYR A 107 1.22 -8.98 0.99
N PHE A 108 0.07 -8.43 1.39
CA PHE A 108 -0.87 -7.76 0.49
C PHE A 108 -0.68 -6.24 0.53
N GLY A 109 -0.83 -5.59 -0.62
CA GLY A 109 -0.65 -4.15 -0.79
C GLY A 109 0.38 -3.84 -1.89
N PRO A 110 0.98 -2.62 -1.88
CA PRO A 110 0.91 -1.62 -0.82
C PRO A 110 -0.45 -0.94 -0.72
N TYR A 111 -0.78 -0.44 0.48
CA TYR A 111 -1.94 0.41 0.83
C TYR A 111 -1.46 1.83 1.13
N LEU A 112 -2.22 2.84 0.69
CA LEU A 112 -1.91 4.25 0.96
C LEU A 112 -2.20 4.60 2.42
N GLY A 113 -1.14 4.88 3.19
CA GLY A 113 -1.22 5.18 4.61
C GLY A 113 -1.60 3.99 5.48
N GLY A 114 -1.40 4.11 6.80
CA GLY A 114 -1.65 3.01 7.74
C GLY A 114 -3.12 2.82 8.16
N TYR A 115 -3.94 3.87 8.07
CA TYR A 115 -5.32 3.84 8.59
C TYR A 115 -6.21 2.83 7.87
N GLY A 116 -6.20 2.83 6.53
CA GLY A 116 -7.02 1.93 5.72
C GLY A 116 -6.64 0.46 5.94
N ALA A 117 -5.34 0.14 5.90
CA ALA A 117 -4.86 -1.21 6.17
C ALA A 117 -5.24 -1.68 7.58
N LYS A 118 -5.04 -0.84 8.60
CA LYS A 118 -5.43 -1.17 9.98
C LYS A 118 -6.94 -1.42 10.09
N LYS A 119 -7.77 -0.58 9.48
CA LYS A 119 -9.22 -0.74 9.48
C LYS A 119 -9.66 -2.04 8.79
N LEU A 120 -9.00 -2.40 7.70
CA LEU A 120 -9.29 -3.65 7.00
C LEU A 120 -8.93 -4.86 7.88
N VAL A 121 -7.76 -4.86 8.51
CA VAL A 121 -7.35 -5.92 9.47
C VAL A 121 -8.34 -6.03 10.63
N GLU A 122 -8.78 -4.91 11.21
CA GLU A 122 -9.78 -4.88 12.28
C GLU A 122 -11.11 -5.49 11.83
N SER A 123 -11.61 -5.10 10.65
CA SER A 123 -12.87 -5.60 10.10
C SER A 123 -12.81 -7.10 9.80
N VAL A 124 -11.76 -7.56 9.12
CA VAL A 124 -11.56 -8.99 8.83
C VAL A 124 -11.45 -9.79 10.13
N SER A 125 -10.65 -9.33 11.08
CA SER A 125 -10.51 -10.03 12.37
C SER A 125 -11.84 -10.12 13.11
N THR A 126 -12.66 -9.08 13.05
CA THR A 126 -13.98 -9.07 13.71
C THR A 126 -14.96 -10.01 13.04
N VAL A 127 -15.05 -9.99 11.71
CA VAL A 127 -15.99 -10.81 10.92
C VAL A 127 -15.68 -12.30 11.07
N PHE A 128 -14.40 -12.67 11.02
CA PHE A 128 -13.96 -14.07 11.12
C PHE A 128 -13.60 -14.49 12.54
N GLY A 129 -13.77 -13.63 13.54
CA GLY A 129 -13.42 -13.91 14.93
C GLY A 129 -11.93 -14.25 15.14
N ILE A 130 -11.04 -13.75 14.28
CA ILE A 130 -9.60 -14.02 14.36
C ILE A 130 -9.05 -13.39 15.65
N PRO A 131 -8.24 -14.12 16.44
CA PRO A 131 -7.65 -13.55 17.63
C PRO A 131 -6.72 -12.37 17.32
N THR A 132 -6.95 -11.25 17.99
CA THR A 132 -6.10 -10.04 17.93
C THR A 132 -5.21 -9.87 19.16
N CYS A 133 -5.23 -10.85 20.07
CA CYS A 133 -4.42 -10.83 21.29
C CYS A 133 -2.97 -11.25 21.02
N LYS A 134 -2.04 -10.84 21.88
CA LYS A 134 -0.61 -11.19 21.77
C LYS A 134 -0.27 -12.67 22.09
N LYS A 135 -1.28 -13.52 22.32
CA LYS A 135 -1.06 -14.95 22.60
C LYS A 135 -0.69 -15.64 21.28
N LYS A 136 0.39 -16.40 21.27
CA LYS A 136 0.79 -17.25 20.14
C LYS A 136 0.21 -18.63 20.31
N PHE A 137 -0.57 -19.07 19.35
CA PHE A 137 -1.20 -20.39 19.34
C PHE A 137 -0.35 -21.34 18.48
N THR A 138 -0.14 -22.54 18.98
CA THR A 138 0.50 -23.67 18.27
C THR A 138 -0.25 -24.93 18.65
N SER A 139 -0.05 -26.04 17.94
CA SER A 139 -0.63 -27.35 18.25
C SER A 139 -0.54 -27.71 19.73
N ASP A 140 0.64 -27.53 20.32
CA ASP A 140 0.90 -27.84 21.74
C ASP A 140 0.37 -26.79 22.72
N LYS A 141 0.02 -25.59 22.24
CA LYS A 141 -0.36 -24.43 23.06
C LYS A 141 -1.66 -23.80 22.58
N LYS A 142 -2.64 -24.59 22.14
CA LYS A 142 -3.99 -24.04 21.85
C LYS A 142 -4.66 -23.53 23.13
N HIS A 143 -4.38 -24.17 24.26
CA HIS A 143 -5.03 -23.94 25.56
C HIS A 143 -4.20 -23.04 26.50
N ILE A 144 -4.19 -21.73 26.26
CA ILE A 144 -3.36 -20.77 27.04
C ILE A 144 -4.21 -19.98 28.06
N GLY A 145 -5.13 -20.67 28.74
CA GLY A 145 -5.89 -20.13 29.86
C GLY A 145 -7.18 -19.40 29.50
N ARG A 146 -7.67 -18.57 30.44
CA ARG A 146 -9.04 -18.03 30.41
C ARG A 146 -9.32 -17.18 29.14
N PRO A 147 -10.52 -17.33 28.53
CA PRO A 147 -10.97 -16.48 27.43
C PRO A 147 -11.01 -15.00 27.82
N CYS A 148 -10.74 -14.12 26.85
CA CYS A 148 -10.79 -12.67 27.05
C CYS A 148 -12.20 -12.09 26.81
N LEU A 149 -12.36 -10.79 27.06
CA LEU A 149 -13.60 -10.08 26.82
C LEU A 149 -14.10 -10.22 25.36
N ASN A 150 -13.19 -10.17 24.37
CA ASN A 150 -13.59 -10.30 22.96
C ASN A 150 -14.28 -11.63 22.65
N TYR A 151 -13.89 -12.72 23.32
CA TYR A 151 -14.59 -14.00 23.20
C TYR A 151 -16.02 -13.90 23.76
N HIS A 152 -16.16 -13.32 24.96
CA HIS A 152 -17.47 -13.14 25.59
C HIS A 152 -18.39 -12.17 24.84
N LEU A 153 -17.82 -11.27 24.03
CA LEU A 153 -18.54 -10.36 23.14
C LEU A 153 -18.82 -10.98 21.75
N GLY A 154 -18.37 -12.21 21.47
CA GLY A 154 -18.51 -12.85 20.16
C GLY A 154 -17.60 -12.30 19.06
N LEU A 155 -16.61 -11.48 19.41
CA LEU A 155 -15.64 -10.86 18.49
C LEU A 155 -14.38 -11.71 18.27
N CYS A 156 -14.25 -12.84 18.96
CA CYS A 156 -13.09 -13.74 18.90
C CYS A 156 -13.55 -15.18 19.09
N MET A 157 -13.04 -16.10 18.28
CA MET A 157 -13.32 -17.54 18.39
C MET A 157 -12.80 -18.13 19.71
N GLY A 158 -11.82 -17.48 20.35
CA GLY A 158 -11.33 -17.85 21.66
C GLY A 158 -10.54 -19.15 21.67
N PHE A 159 -9.59 -19.32 20.74
CA PHE A 159 -8.69 -20.50 20.70
C PHE A 159 -8.08 -20.83 22.07
N CYS A 160 -7.73 -19.82 22.87
CA CYS A 160 -7.23 -20.01 24.24
C CYS A 160 -8.14 -20.83 25.17
N SER A 161 -9.44 -20.89 24.89
CA SER A 161 -10.45 -21.62 25.66
C SER A 161 -10.38 -23.14 25.46
N GLY A 162 -9.83 -23.58 24.33
CA GLY A 162 -9.81 -24.98 23.96
C GLY A 162 -11.07 -25.61 23.44
N LYS A 163 -12.08 -24.81 23.13
CA LYS A 163 -13.39 -25.30 22.68
C LYS A 163 -13.60 -25.20 21.17
N VAL A 164 -12.55 -24.85 20.42
CA VAL A 164 -12.61 -24.69 18.97
C VAL A 164 -11.90 -25.87 18.35
N ASP A 165 -12.64 -26.71 17.63
CA ASP A 165 -12.10 -27.87 16.89
C ASP A 165 -11.42 -27.41 15.59
N ASP A 166 -10.34 -28.09 15.20
CA ASP A 166 -9.70 -27.90 13.89
C ASP A 166 -10.49 -28.69 12.84
N SER A 167 -11.44 -28.03 12.17
CA SER A 167 -12.14 -28.60 11.01
C SER A 167 -11.97 -27.73 9.78
#